data_AF-E3NSG7-F1
#
_entry.id   AF-E3NSG7-F1
#
_cell.length_a   1.000
_cell.length_b   1.000
_cell.length_c   1.000
_cell.angle_alpha   90.00
_cell.angle_beta   90.00
_cell.angle_gamma   90.00
#
_symmetry.space_group_name_H-M   'P 1'
#
loop_
_entity.id
_entity.type
_entity.pdbx_description
1 polymer ?
#
loop_
_entity_poly.entity_id
_entity_poly.type
_entity_poly.pdbx_seq_one_letter_code
_entity_poly.pdbx_strand_id
1 'polypeptide(L)'
;MDVQIRQRKNDSLVRCSVCFGLRTIMAKATTEEERKEAKRKLDLHFEYISQQKVIIQTMCLQSRDDRFDLSVFLIDGMSNRHTKLPNRGDRPKFVTDSIRVIVCLTTVQVAISQGPYEFTNFDYPSIQSVFSHDSSYVLSLFLDGLSKLKSIPSVITVILDSAPNNKSYVMLGGMGAILARISAIRKIFLLYPSTGHTHMSVDGHFGSLSKSLGSRDLLDPQDFVNFLESCPSVAEVNVAPTIYDFVPVQQHMVKVPNLFSNSQICVSKGDGGKVYWSAASSLHSSILFKTESDENAFPLFKEDFNPTTFSATIRKPEIEPIVKKIDGLFKNSGNLYSEAQKHNFSTFVETYGKKAFRHSITDLNRKQSKLTQPSHPSQVQDPHITVLQYLEKNKYPTGKVPKTPLV
;
A
#
# COMPACT_ATOMS: atom_id res chain seq x y z
N MET A 1 -37.77 3.75 1.57
CA MET A 1 -37.80 3.10 0.25
C MET A 1 -36.56 2.24 0.13
N ASP A 2 -36.72 0.92 0.12
CA ASP A 2 -35.63 -0.03 -0.10
C ASP A 2 -35.08 0.13 -1.51
N VAL A 3 -34.02 0.92 -1.63
CA VAL A 3 -33.18 0.88 -2.81
C VAL A 3 -32.47 -0.47 -2.75
N GLN A 4 -33.06 -1.50 -3.34
CA GLN A 4 -32.33 -2.71 -3.71
C GLN A 4 -31.26 -2.28 -4.71
N ILE A 5 -30.12 -1.85 -4.19
CA ILE A 5 -28.85 -1.93 -4.90
C ILE A 5 -28.75 -3.40 -5.23
N ARG A 6 -29.04 -3.78 -6.49
CA ARG A 6 -28.81 -5.14 -6.97
C ARG A 6 -27.40 -5.49 -6.52
N GLN A 7 -27.29 -6.38 -5.53
CA GLN A 7 -26.05 -7.04 -5.18
C GLN A 7 -25.67 -7.88 -6.40
N ARG A 8 -25.15 -7.24 -7.45
CA ARG A 8 -24.25 -7.91 -8.37
C ARG A 8 -23.05 -8.23 -7.50
N LYS A 9 -22.95 -9.49 -7.09
CA LYS A 9 -21.94 -10.03 -6.17
C LYS A 9 -20.48 -9.68 -6.51
N ASN A 10 -20.20 -9.01 -7.64
CA ASN A 10 -18.85 -8.78 -8.17
C ASN A 10 -18.50 -7.32 -8.57
N ASP A 11 -19.36 -6.30 -8.40
CA ASP A 11 -19.13 -4.97 -9.01
C ASP A 11 -18.91 -3.80 -8.01
N SER A 12 -19.12 -3.99 -6.71
CA SER A 12 -19.02 -2.91 -5.70
C SER A 12 -17.59 -2.48 -5.37
N LEU A 13 -16.58 -3.22 -5.86
CA LEU A 13 -15.16 -2.88 -5.68
C LEU A 13 -14.64 -1.92 -6.76
N VAL A 14 -15.30 -1.86 -7.93
CA VAL A 14 -14.81 -1.08 -9.09
C VAL A 14 -15.50 0.30 -9.18
N ARG A 15 -16.69 0.46 -8.60
CA ARG A 15 -17.51 1.68 -8.74
C ARG A 15 -17.81 2.30 -7.38
N CYS A 16 -17.67 3.62 -7.29
CA CYS A 16 -18.03 4.35 -6.08
C CYS A 16 -19.55 4.28 -5.86
N SER A 17 -19.96 3.68 -4.73
CA SER A 17 -21.37 3.51 -4.35
C SER A 17 -22.09 4.84 -4.19
N VAL A 18 -21.39 5.87 -3.68
CA VAL A 18 -21.93 7.23 -3.53
C VAL A 18 -22.22 7.85 -4.91
N CYS A 19 -21.25 7.80 -5.83
CA CYS A 19 -21.44 8.35 -7.19
C CYS A 19 -22.58 7.66 -7.93
N PHE A 20 -22.66 6.33 -7.85
CA PHE A 20 -23.73 5.58 -8.50
C PHE A 20 -25.10 5.80 -7.83
N GLY A 21 -25.12 5.75 -6.50
CA GLY A 21 -26.34 5.88 -5.69
C GLY A 21 -26.98 7.26 -5.85
N LEU A 22 -26.20 8.33 -5.70
CA LEU A 22 -26.70 9.71 -5.83
C LEU A 22 -27.19 10.00 -7.26
N ARG A 23 -26.49 9.54 -8.30
CA ARG A 23 -26.97 9.66 -9.69
C ARG A 23 -28.29 8.91 -9.91
N THR A 24 -28.44 7.74 -9.29
CA THR A 24 -29.69 6.96 -9.37
C THR A 24 -30.83 7.67 -8.64
N ILE A 25 -30.57 8.26 -7.47
CA ILE A 25 -31.55 9.08 -6.75
C ILE A 25 -31.96 10.28 -7.60
N MET A 26 -31.01 11.02 -8.17
CA MET A 26 -31.31 12.16 -9.06
C MET A 26 -32.19 11.78 -10.27
N ALA A 27 -31.95 10.60 -10.85
CA ALA A 27 -32.72 10.09 -12.00
C ALA A 27 -34.14 9.64 -11.60
N LYS A 28 -34.33 9.18 -10.37
CA LYS A 28 -35.63 8.72 -9.84
C LYS A 28 -36.40 9.80 -9.07
N ALA A 29 -35.74 10.91 -8.73
CA ALA A 29 -36.33 12.00 -7.96
C ALA A 29 -37.57 12.57 -8.67
N THR A 30 -38.67 12.58 -7.95
CA THR A 30 -39.96 13.11 -8.42
C THR A 30 -40.09 14.61 -8.17
N THR A 31 -39.32 15.16 -7.23
CA THR A 31 -39.29 16.59 -6.91
C THR A 31 -37.98 17.25 -7.33
N GLU A 32 -38.02 18.55 -7.60
CA GLU A 32 -36.83 19.32 -7.95
C GLU A 32 -35.90 19.49 -6.74
N GLU A 33 -36.47 19.59 -5.53
CA GLU A 33 -35.76 19.70 -4.26
C GLU A 33 -34.91 18.46 -3.97
N GLU A 34 -35.48 17.25 -4.13
CA GLU A 34 -34.76 15.99 -3.94
C GLU A 34 -33.61 15.88 -4.94
N ARG A 35 -33.85 16.27 -6.20
CA ARG A 35 -32.81 16.29 -7.24
C ARG A 35 -31.69 17.28 -6.91
N LYS A 36 -32.03 18.48 -6.42
CA LYS A 36 -31.05 19.51 -6.01
C LYS A 36 -30.22 19.05 -4.81
N GLU A 37 -30.84 18.44 -3.80
CA GLU A 37 -30.12 17.95 -2.62
C GLU A 37 -29.19 16.78 -2.97
N ALA A 38 -29.65 15.82 -3.80
CA ALA A 38 -28.80 14.72 -4.25
C ALA A 38 -27.61 15.22 -5.09
N LYS A 39 -27.81 16.25 -5.94
CA LYS A 39 -26.74 16.90 -6.68
C LYS A 39 -25.74 17.59 -5.74
N ARG A 40 -26.22 18.37 -4.76
CA ARG A 40 -25.37 19.04 -3.77
C ARG A 40 -24.49 18.06 -3.00
N LYS A 41 -25.05 16.92 -2.56
CA LYS A 41 -24.29 15.85 -1.90
C LYS A 41 -23.25 15.21 -2.83
N LEU A 42 -23.54 15.09 -4.12
CA LEU A 42 -22.61 14.55 -5.11
C LEU A 42 -21.44 15.52 -5.36
N ASP A 43 -21.71 16.82 -5.42
CA ASP A 43 -20.69 17.85 -5.57
C ASP A 43 -19.75 17.87 -4.34
N LEU A 44 -20.31 17.81 -3.13
CA LEU A 44 -19.53 17.65 -1.88
C LEU A 44 -18.67 16.38 -1.88
N HIS A 45 -19.21 15.27 -2.38
CA HIS A 45 -18.44 14.03 -2.52
C HIS A 45 -17.24 14.23 -3.45
N PHE A 46 -17.41 14.87 -4.61
CA PHE A 46 -16.29 15.13 -5.53
C PHE A 46 -15.26 16.10 -4.94
N GLU A 47 -15.70 17.09 -4.16
CA GLU A 47 -14.80 17.99 -3.44
C GLU A 47 -13.94 17.22 -2.43
N TYR A 48 -14.54 16.31 -1.66
CA TYR A 48 -13.81 15.43 -0.76
C TYR A 48 -12.79 14.53 -1.50
N ILE A 49 -13.18 13.92 -2.62
CA ILE A 49 -12.25 13.15 -3.47
C ILE A 49 -11.08 14.01 -3.95
N SER A 50 -11.34 15.25 -4.35
CA SER A 50 -10.29 16.20 -4.75
C SER A 50 -9.33 16.49 -3.61
N GLN A 51 -9.86 16.74 -2.40
CA GLN A 51 -9.05 16.94 -1.20
C GLN A 51 -8.19 15.72 -0.87
N GLN A 52 -8.74 14.50 -0.95
CA GLN A 52 -7.97 13.26 -0.75
C GLN A 52 -6.79 13.17 -1.71
N LYS A 53 -6.99 13.50 -3.00
CA LYS A 53 -5.91 13.52 -4.00
C LYS A 53 -4.82 14.53 -3.65
N VAL A 54 -5.20 15.74 -3.26
CA VAL A 54 -4.24 16.79 -2.89
C VAL A 54 -3.42 16.38 -1.66
N ILE A 55 -4.05 15.79 -0.64
CA ILE A 55 -3.36 15.30 0.56
C ILE A 55 -2.34 14.22 0.18
N ILE A 56 -2.75 13.22 -0.61
CA ILE A 56 -1.86 12.14 -1.08
C ILE A 56 -0.69 12.69 -1.91
N GLN A 57 -0.97 13.58 -2.87
CA GLN A 57 0.07 14.21 -3.67
C GLN A 57 1.06 15.00 -2.81
N THR A 58 0.56 15.74 -1.82
CA THR A 58 1.39 16.53 -0.91
C THR A 58 2.28 15.63 -0.05
N MET A 59 1.76 14.53 0.50
CA MET A 59 2.59 13.56 1.23
C MET A 59 3.65 12.92 0.34
N CYS A 60 3.31 12.58 -0.91
CA CYS A 60 4.29 12.06 -1.86
C CYS A 60 5.39 13.09 -2.17
N LEU A 61 5.06 14.39 -2.24
CA LEU A 61 6.06 15.46 -2.37
C LEU A 61 6.93 15.58 -1.11
N GLN A 62 6.33 15.55 0.09
CA GLN A 62 7.07 15.55 1.35
C GLN A 62 8.00 14.32 1.45
N SER A 63 7.54 13.14 1.04
CA SER A 63 8.34 11.90 1.03
C SER A 63 9.62 12.01 0.20
N ARG A 64 9.59 12.80 -0.89
CA ARG A 64 10.73 13.05 -1.78
C ARG A 64 11.70 14.10 -1.25
N ASP A 65 11.28 14.90 -0.28
CA ASP A 65 12.09 15.96 0.30
C ASP A 65 12.84 15.42 1.54
N ASP A 66 14.16 15.56 1.53
CA ASP A 66 15.05 15.05 2.57
C ASP A 66 14.84 15.77 3.92
N ARG A 67 14.20 16.94 3.92
CA ARG A 67 13.85 17.69 5.14
C ARG A 67 12.69 17.05 5.90
N PHE A 68 11.92 16.16 5.26
CA PHE A 68 10.77 15.50 5.88
C PHE A 68 11.10 14.06 6.24
N ASP A 69 10.91 13.73 7.52
CA ASP A 69 11.11 12.37 8.03
C ASP A 69 9.88 11.51 7.77
N LEU A 70 9.62 11.24 6.49
CA LEU A 70 8.46 10.50 5.98
C LEU A 70 8.87 9.69 4.76
N SER A 71 8.31 8.48 4.62
CA SER A 71 8.25 7.78 3.33
C SER A 71 6.84 7.29 3.05
N VAL A 72 6.41 7.45 1.79
CA VAL A 72 5.09 7.02 1.32
C VAL A 72 5.22 5.80 0.42
N PHE A 73 4.44 4.77 0.73
CA PHE A 73 4.29 3.54 -0.03
C PHE A 73 2.87 3.46 -0.59
N LEU A 74 2.73 3.04 -1.84
CA LEU A 74 1.47 2.65 -2.46
C LEU A 74 1.61 1.19 -2.87
N ILE A 75 0.67 0.34 -2.48
CA ILE A 75 0.74 -1.11 -2.80
C ILE A 75 -0.59 -1.53 -3.40
N ASP A 76 -0.52 -2.10 -4.60
CA ASP A 76 -1.71 -2.58 -5.30
C ASP A 76 -1.39 -3.72 -6.27
N GLY A 77 -2.43 -4.44 -6.70
CA GLY A 77 -2.38 -5.53 -7.66
C GLY A 77 -2.95 -5.13 -9.02
N MET A 78 -2.22 -5.44 -10.08
CA MET A 78 -2.67 -5.24 -11.46
C MET A 78 -3.86 -6.17 -11.78
N SER A 79 -4.77 -5.69 -12.63
CA SER A 79 -5.82 -6.55 -13.21
C SER A 79 -5.23 -7.69 -14.06
N ASN A 80 -5.72 -8.91 -13.83
CA ASN A 80 -5.30 -10.12 -14.55
C ASN A 80 -5.78 -10.21 -16.01
N ARG A 81 -6.31 -9.12 -16.58
CA ARG A 81 -6.86 -9.10 -17.95
C ARG A 81 -5.75 -9.32 -18.99
N HIS A 82 -4.58 -8.72 -18.78
CA HIS A 82 -3.47 -8.69 -19.74
C HIS A 82 -2.25 -9.52 -19.32
N THR A 83 -2.32 -10.22 -18.18
CA THR A 83 -1.19 -10.95 -17.59
C THR A 83 -1.37 -12.48 -17.68
N LYS A 84 -2.25 -12.94 -18.57
CA LYS A 84 -2.52 -14.36 -18.81
C LYS A 84 -1.57 -14.92 -19.87
N LEU A 85 -0.81 -15.94 -19.51
CA LEU A 85 0.12 -16.63 -20.40
C LEU A 85 -0.50 -17.89 -21.05
N PRO A 86 -0.24 -18.13 -22.34
CA PRO A 86 0.50 -17.24 -23.23
C PRO A 86 -0.37 -16.03 -23.61
N ASN A 87 0.27 -14.86 -23.69
CA ASN A 87 -0.33 -13.63 -24.18
C ASN A 87 0.20 -13.39 -25.59
N ARG A 88 -0.65 -13.52 -26.61
CA ARG A 88 -0.26 -13.34 -28.01
C ARG A 88 -1.32 -12.58 -28.77
N GLY A 89 -0.89 -11.76 -29.73
CA GLY A 89 -1.79 -11.06 -30.65
C GLY A 89 -2.58 -12.04 -31.52
N ASP A 90 -1.88 -12.99 -32.15
CA ASP A 90 -2.48 -14.08 -32.94
C ASP A 90 -2.50 -15.38 -32.14
N ARG A 91 -3.40 -15.44 -31.14
CA ARG A 91 -3.51 -16.61 -30.27
C ARG A 91 -4.17 -17.77 -31.01
N PRO A 92 -3.55 -18.98 -31.04
CA PRO A 92 -4.18 -20.15 -31.63
C PRO A 92 -5.51 -20.52 -30.97
N LYS A 93 -6.50 -20.94 -31.75
CA LYS A 93 -7.86 -21.25 -31.26
C LYS A 93 -7.91 -22.35 -30.20
N PHE A 94 -6.95 -23.27 -30.21
CA PHE A 94 -6.83 -24.34 -29.21
C PHE A 94 -6.33 -23.84 -27.84
N VAL A 95 -5.74 -22.64 -27.79
CA VAL A 95 -5.37 -21.99 -26.52
C VAL A 95 -6.52 -21.13 -26.03
N THR A 96 -7.43 -21.73 -25.28
CA THR A 96 -8.59 -21.03 -24.70
C THR A 96 -8.22 -20.26 -23.43
N ASP A 97 -9.07 -19.31 -23.02
CA ASP A 97 -8.86 -18.53 -21.79
C ASP A 97 -8.79 -19.38 -20.51
N SER A 98 -9.44 -20.54 -20.49
CA SER A 98 -9.52 -21.42 -19.33
C SER A 98 -8.22 -22.15 -19.03
N ILE A 99 -7.42 -22.45 -20.06
CA ILE A 99 -6.14 -23.16 -19.90
C ILE A 99 -4.96 -22.21 -19.68
N ARG A 100 -5.13 -20.90 -19.88
CA ARG A 100 -4.08 -19.90 -19.66
C ARG A 100 -3.72 -19.76 -18.19
N VAL A 101 -2.42 -19.67 -17.92
CA VAL A 101 -1.87 -19.45 -16.58
C VAL A 101 -1.91 -17.95 -16.30
N ILE A 102 -2.44 -17.56 -15.15
CA ILE A 102 -2.53 -16.15 -14.76
C ILE A 102 -1.27 -15.79 -13.98
N VAL A 103 -0.55 -14.75 -14.42
CA VAL A 103 0.51 -14.12 -13.63
C VAL A 103 -0.12 -12.92 -12.92
N CYS A 104 -0.21 -12.98 -11.60
CA CYS A 104 -0.58 -11.82 -10.79
C CYS A 104 0.64 -10.90 -10.67
N LEU A 105 0.45 -9.60 -10.88
CA LEU A 105 1.48 -8.60 -10.63
C LEU A 105 1.04 -7.74 -9.45
N THR A 106 1.85 -7.68 -8.40
CA THR A 106 1.69 -6.72 -7.31
C THR A 106 2.87 -5.76 -7.35
N THR A 107 2.60 -4.47 -7.21
CA THR A 107 3.63 -3.43 -7.22
C THR A 107 3.68 -2.75 -5.86
N VAL A 108 4.88 -2.65 -5.30
CA VAL A 108 5.16 -1.75 -4.18
C VAL A 108 5.82 -0.51 -4.77
N GLN A 109 5.07 0.57 -4.80
CA GLN A 109 5.50 1.85 -5.34
C GLN A 109 5.92 2.77 -4.21
N VAL A 110 7.11 3.39 -4.32
CA VAL A 110 7.67 4.27 -3.29
C VAL A 110 7.91 5.66 -3.85
N ALA A 111 7.47 6.69 -3.13
CA ALA A 111 7.69 8.09 -3.48
C ALA A 111 9.09 8.57 -3.03
N ILE A 112 10.13 8.28 -3.83
CA ILE A 112 11.51 8.71 -3.56
C ILE A 112 12.06 9.67 -4.62
N SER A 113 13.14 10.38 -4.26
CA SER A 113 13.71 11.54 -4.94
C SER A 113 14.39 11.20 -6.27
N GLN A 114 13.61 11.02 -7.34
CA GLN A 114 14.13 11.09 -8.72
C GLN A 114 13.36 12.07 -9.62
N GLY A 115 12.29 12.72 -9.13
CA GLY A 115 11.64 13.80 -9.85
C GLY A 115 10.20 14.06 -9.40
N PRO A 116 9.58 15.18 -9.78
CA PRO A 116 8.15 15.35 -9.64
C PRO A 116 7.46 14.28 -10.50
N TYR A 117 6.61 13.47 -9.89
CA TYR A 117 5.91 12.31 -10.51
C TYR A 117 6.72 11.04 -10.72
N GLU A 118 7.99 10.99 -10.32
CA GLU A 118 8.75 9.74 -10.35
C GLU A 118 8.48 8.94 -9.09
N PHE A 119 8.16 7.67 -9.30
CA PHE A 119 8.02 6.68 -8.25
C PHE A 119 8.93 5.52 -8.60
N THR A 120 9.52 4.93 -7.57
CA THR A 120 10.30 3.71 -7.72
C THR A 120 9.35 2.53 -7.55
N ASN A 121 9.14 1.79 -8.63
CA ASN A 121 8.23 0.64 -8.66
C ASN A 121 9.02 -0.65 -8.47
N PHE A 122 8.67 -1.40 -7.44
CA PHE A 122 9.16 -2.75 -7.22
C PHE A 122 8.05 -3.72 -7.57
N ASP A 123 8.28 -4.54 -8.59
CA ASP A 123 7.27 -5.42 -9.15
C ASP A 123 7.49 -6.86 -8.70
N TYR A 124 6.40 -7.49 -8.26
CA TYR A 124 6.38 -8.85 -7.72
C TYR A 124 5.43 -9.70 -8.56
N PRO A 125 5.91 -10.24 -9.70
CA PRO A 125 5.13 -11.20 -10.47
C PRO A 125 5.07 -12.55 -9.73
N SER A 126 3.88 -13.10 -9.60
CA SER A 126 3.65 -14.45 -9.06
C SER A 126 2.60 -15.15 -9.88
N ILE A 127 2.74 -16.45 -10.11
CA ILE A 127 1.64 -17.22 -10.70
C ILE A 127 0.48 -17.27 -9.70
N GLN A 128 -0.74 -17.06 -10.20
CA GLN A 128 -1.94 -17.11 -9.38
C GLN A 128 -2.03 -18.45 -8.63
N SER A 129 -2.44 -18.40 -7.36
CA SER A 129 -2.58 -19.53 -6.45
C SER A 129 -1.27 -20.10 -5.88
N VAL A 130 -0.09 -19.66 -6.34
CA VAL A 130 1.19 -20.05 -5.70
C VAL A 130 1.28 -19.48 -4.29
N PHE A 131 0.88 -18.22 -4.13
CA PHE A 131 0.67 -17.60 -2.83
C PHE A 131 -0.78 -17.14 -2.71
N SER A 132 -1.34 -17.25 -1.51
CA SER A 132 -2.59 -16.55 -1.18
C SER A 132 -2.31 -15.04 -1.11
N HIS A 133 -2.98 -14.24 -1.95
CA HIS A 133 -2.88 -12.77 -1.97
C HIS A 133 -3.65 -12.13 -0.81
N ASP A 134 -3.31 -12.53 0.42
CA ASP A 134 -3.91 -12.07 1.67
C ASP A 134 -3.08 -10.94 2.32
N SER A 135 -3.45 -10.54 3.55
CA SER A 135 -2.73 -9.50 4.29
C SER A 135 -1.27 -9.87 4.55
N SER A 136 -0.98 -11.16 4.78
CA SER A 136 0.38 -11.66 5.01
C SER A 136 1.27 -11.46 3.77
N TYR A 137 0.72 -11.69 2.57
CA TYR A 137 1.38 -11.39 1.30
C TYR A 137 1.73 -9.89 1.18
N VAL A 138 0.74 -9.01 1.36
CA VAL A 138 0.94 -7.55 1.23
C VAL A 138 1.95 -7.02 2.27
N LEU A 139 1.87 -7.47 3.52
CA LEU A 139 2.83 -7.13 4.59
C LEU A 139 4.26 -7.56 4.25
N SER A 140 4.40 -8.74 3.63
CA SER A 140 5.71 -9.27 3.24
C SER A 140 6.34 -8.44 2.13
N LEU A 141 5.54 -8.06 1.11
CA LEU A 141 5.99 -7.17 0.04
C LEU A 141 6.29 -5.76 0.55
N PHE A 142 5.49 -5.25 1.49
CA PHE A 142 5.79 -4.00 2.18
C PHE A 142 7.16 -4.05 2.88
N LEU A 143 7.46 -5.14 3.60
CA LEU A 143 8.75 -5.31 4.28
C LEU A 143 9.91 -5.40 3.28
N ASP A 144 9.73 -6.08 2.14
CA ASP A 144 10.71 -6.13 1.06
C ASP A 144 10.96 -4.73 0.49
N GLY A 145 9.89 -3.98 0.15
CA GLY A 145 9.98 -2.60 -0.32
C GLY A 145 10.66 -1.66 0.70
N LEU A 146 10.36 -1.82 1.98
CA LEU A 146 11.03 -1.08 3.06
C LEU A 146 12.53 -1.41 3.11
N SER A 147 12.89 -2.66 2.85
CA SER A 147 14.29 -3.11 2.79
C SER A 147 15.06 -2.56 1.59
N LYS A 148 14.39 -1.90 0.63
CA LYS A 148 15.01 -1.24 -0.52
C LYS A 148 15.28 0.24 -0.29
N LEU A 149 14.76 0.84 0.79
CA LEU A 149 15.08 2.23 1.14
C LEU A 149 16.54 2.38 1.55
N LYS A 150 17.21 3.45 1.15
CA LYS A 150 18.59 3.75 1.61
C LYS A 150 18.64 4.02 3.12
N SER A 151 17.64 4.72 3.63
CA SER A 151 17.49 5.12 5.03
C SER A 151 16.06 4.90 5.50
N ILE A 152 15.87 4.59 6.77
CA ILE A 152 14.55 4.31 7.35
C ILE A 152 13.97 5.57 8.00
N PRO A 153 12.78 6.04 7.60
CA PRO A 153 12.14 7.20 8.23
C PRO A 153 11.53 6.85 9.59
N SER A 154 11.27 7.85 10.42
CA SER A 154 10.47 7.65 11.64
C SER A 154 8.97 7.55 11.38
N VAL A 155 8.48 8.09 10.25
CA VAL A 155 7.08 8.00 9.85
C VAL A 155 6.97 7.30 8.50
N ILE A 156 6.09 6.31 8.43
CA ILE A 156 5.73 5.66 7.18
C ILE A 156 4.25 5.88 6.92
N THR A 157 3.91 6.18 5.68
CA THR A 157 2.52 6.17 5.22
C THR A 157 2.35 5.09 4.16
N VAL A 158 1.41 4.19 4.36
CA VAL A 158 1.05 3.13 3.40
C VAL A 158 -0.36 3.39 2.90
N ILE A 159 -0.48 3.58 1.60
CA ILE A 159 -1.74 3.82 0.91
C ILE A 159 -2.16 2.50 0.25
N LEU A 160 -3.35 2.02 0.62
CA LEU A 160 -3.91 0.76 0.16
C LEU A 160 -5.34 0.99 -0.33
N ASP A 161 -5.82 0.11 -1.20
CA ASP A 161 -7.26 0.05 -1.48
C ASP A 161 -8.05 -0.43 -0.23
N SER A 162 -9.37 -0.25 -0.26
CA SER A 162 -10.23 -0.71 0.83
C SER A 162 -10.61 -2.19 0.74
N ALA A 163 -9.85 -3.03 0.02
CA ALA A 163 -10.15 -4.46 -0.07
C ALA A 163 -10.08 -5.13 1.32
N PRO A 164 -10.90 -6.16 1.58
CA PRO A 164 -10.88 -6.86 2.88
C PRO A 164 -9.50 -7.37 3.29
N ASN A 165 -8.65 -7.75 2.34
CA ASN A 165 -7.29 -8.23 2.60
C ASN A 165 -6.36 -7.09 3.05
N ASN A 166 -6.60 -5.86 2.61
CA ASN A 166 -5.83 -4.68 3.00
C ASN A 166 -6.36 -4.01 4.27
N LYS A 167 -7.62 -4.28 4.61
CA LYS A 167 -8.30 -3.72 5.79
C LYS A 167 -8.72 -4.83 6.75
N SER A 168 -7.74 -5.54 7.30
CA SER A 168 -7.96 -6.69 8.18
C SER A 168 -7.22 -6.54 9.51
N TYR A 169 -7.58 -7.37 10.49
CA TYR A 169 -6.83 -7.47 11.74
C TYR A 169 -5.39 -7.95 11.50
N VAL A 170 -5.17 -8.87 10.56
CA VAL A 170 -3.83 -9.36 10.22
C VAL A 170 -2.97 -8.20 9.68
N MET A 171 -3.53 -7.35 8.81
CA MET A 171 -2.83 -6.16 8.31
C MET A 171 -2.43 -5.24 9.47
N LEU A 172 -3.39 -4.88 10.32
CA LEU A 172 -3.16 -3.95 11.42
C LEU A 172 -2.17 -4.50 12.46
N GLY A 173 -2.36 -5.75 12.89
CA GLY A 173 -1.46 -6.42 13.83
C GLY A 173 -0.07 -6.65 13.25
N GLY A 174 0.02 -6.99 11.96
CA GLY A 174 1.29 -7.13 11.25
C GLY A 174 2.06 -5.81 11.18
N MET A 175 1.40 -4.70 10.86
CA MET A 175 2.00 -3.36 10.91
C MET A 175 2.47 -3.01 12.33
N GLY A 176 1.69 -3.34 13.35
CA GLY A 176 2.09 -3.18 14.75
C GLY A 176 3.32 -3.99 15.15
N ALA A 177 3.40 -5.25 14.71
CA ALA A 177 4.55 -6.12 14.97
C ALA A 177 5.82 -5.64 14.23
N ILE A 178 5.68 -5.18 12.98
CA ILE A 178 6.77 -4.57 12.20
C ILE A 178 7.25 -3.29 12.91
N LEU A 179 6.32 -2.40 13.29
CA LEU A 179 6.62 -1.16 13.99
C LEU A 179 7.38 -1.41 15.29
N ALA A 180 6.95 -2.36 16.11
CA ALA A 180 7.58 -2.69 17.39
C ALA A 180 9.05 -3.10 17.22
N ARG A 181 9.38 -3.78 16.12
CA ARG A 181 10.71 -4.39 15.91
C ARG A 181 11.70 -3.52 15.15
N ILE A 182 11.23 -2.58 14.35
CA ILE A 182 12.10 -1.65 13.62
C ILE A 182 12.29 -0.40 14.46
N SER A 183 13.50 -0.17 14.99
CA SER A 183 13.80 0.85 15.99
C SER A 183 13.55 2.27 15.49
N ALA A 184 13.94 2.55 14.24
CA ALA A 184 13.83 3.86 13.62
C ALA A 184 12.38 4.34 13.44
N ILE A 185 11.45 3.43 13.18
CA ILE A 185 10.04 3.77 12.90
C ILE A 185 9.31 4.06 14.22
N ARG A 186 8.59 5.17 14.24
CA ARG A 186 7.77 5.64 15.36
C ARG A 186 6.28 5.58 15.06
N LYS A 187 5.86 5.89 13.84
CA LYS A 187 4.46 5.85 13.41
C LYS A 187 4.31 5.24 12.01
N ILE A 188 3.26 4.45 11.82
CA ILE A 188 2.80 3.95 10.52
C ILE A 188 1.36 4.42 10.33
N PHE A 189 1.11 5.20 9.28
CA PHE A 189 -0.23 5.57 8.84
C PHE A 189 -0.70 4.62 7.74
N LEU A 190 -1.85 4.00 7.92
CA LEU A 190 -2.58 3.25 6.90
C LEU A 190 -3.70 4.13 6.37
N LEU A 191 -3.68 4.41 5.08
CA LEU A 191 -4.66 5.26 4.42
C LEU A 191 -5.44 4.45 3.38
N TYR A 192 -6.76 4.62 3.44
CA TYR A 192 -7.73 3.95 2.59
C TYR A 192 -8.53 5.00 1.83
N PRO A 193 -8.07 5.45 0.66
CA PRO A 193 -8.81 6.39 -0.18
C PRO A 193 -10.16 5.81 -0.60
N SER A 194 -11.08 6.70 -1.01
CA SER A 194 -12.43 6.28 -1.38
C SER A 194 -12.44 5.32 -2.58
N THR A 195 -13.25 4.27 -2.52
CA THR A 195 -13.32 3.24 -3.57
C THR A 195 -13.93 3.76 -4.87
N GLY A 196 -13.50 3.18 -6.00
CA GLY A 196 -14.02 3.50 -7.33
C GLY A 196 -13.62 4.88 -7.86
N HIS A 197 -12.54 5.46 -7.30
CA HIS A 197 -11.89 6.67 -7.75
C HIS A 197 -10.40 6.42 -7.84
N THR A 198 -9.77 6.81 -8.95
CA THR A 198 -8.33 6.73 -9.12
C THR A 198 -7.65 7.78 -8.23
N HIS A 199 -7.01 7.30 -7.17
CA HIS A 199 -6.21 8.11 -6.24
C HIS A 199 -4.72 7.75 -6.30
N MET A 200 -4.40 6.57 -6.80
CA MET A 200 -3.08 5.99 -6.68
C MET A 200 -2.33 6.13 -8.00
N SER A 201 -1.10 6.62 -7.95
CA SER A 201 -0.18 6.64 -9.08
C SER A 201 0.17 5.25 -9.60
N VAL A 202 -0.01 4.21 -8.78
CA VAL A 202 0.14 2.80 -9.19
C VAL A 202 -0.87 2.40 -10.27
N ASP A 203 -2.08 2.96 -10.27
CA ASP A 203 -3.08 2.75 -11.34
C ASP A 203 -2.55 3.24 -12.69
N GLY A 204 -1.86 4.40 -12.69
CA GLY A 204 -1.22 4.97 -13.87
C GLY A 204 -0.07 4.10 -14.37
N HIS A 205 0.73 3.54 -13.45
CA HIS A 205 1.78 2.57 -13.77
C HIS A 205 1.19 1.32 -14.45
N PHE A 206 0.15 0.72 -13.87
CA PHE A 206 -0.55 -0.42 -14.47
C PHE A 206 -1.19 -0.11 -15.82
N GLY A 207 -1.71 1.11 -16.01
CA GLY A 207 -2.22 1.58 -17.30
C GLY A 207 -1.14 1.57 -18.38
N SER A 208 0.05 2.09 -18.06
CA SER A 208 1.22 2.09 -18.95
C SER A 208 1.73 0.67 -19.25
N LEU A 209 1.82 -0.20 -18.24
CA LEU A 209 2.20 -1.60 -18.44
C LEU A 209 1.20 -2.34 -19.32
N SER A 210 -0.11 -2.20 -19.04
CA SER A 210 -1.19 -2.84 -19.82
C SER A 210 -1.13 -2.45 -21.30
N LYS A 211 -0.90 -1.16 -21.58
CA LYS A 211 -0.78 -0.64 -22.95
C LYS A 211 0.43 -1.25 -23.66
N SER A 212 1.56 -1.36 -22.97
CA SER A 212 2.80 -1.92 -23.53
C SER A 212 2.70 -3.44 -23.76
N LEU A 213 2.07 -4.16 -22.82
CA LEU A 213 1.79 -5.60 -22.92
C LEU A 213 0.92 -5.97 -24.12
N GLY A 214 -0.02 -5.10 -24.51
CA GLY A 214 -0.92 -5.37 -25.65
C GLY A 214 -0.22 -5.54 -27.00
N SER A 215 1.05 -5.17 -27.10
CA SER A 215 1.86 -5.25 -28.31
C SER A 215 2.93 -6.36 -28.30
N ARG A 216 3.01 -7.16 -27.23
CA ARG A 216 4.06 -8.18 -27.07
C ARG A 216 3.48 -9.59 -27.01
N ASP A 217 4.22 -10.52 -27.61
CA ASP A 217 4.00 -11.95 -27.46
C ASP A 217 4.82 -12.45 -26.25
N LEU A 218 4.13 -12.98 -25.24
CA LEU A 218 4.72 -13.57 -24.03
C LEU A 218 4.25 -15.01 -23.92
N LEU A 219 5.18 -15.96 -23.92
CA LEU A 219 4.87 -17.38 -23.88
C LEU A 219 4.92 -17.92 -22.46
N ASP A 220 5.94 -17.52 -21.69
CA ASP A 220 6.20 -18.07 -20.35
C ASP A 220 6.42 -16.97 -19.29
N PRO A 221 6.57 -17.33 -18.00
CA PRO A 221 6.77 -16.35 -16.94
C PRO A 221 8.08 -15.56 -17.08
N GLN A 222 9.12 -16.13 -17.67
CA GLN A 222 10.40 -15.45 -17.86
C GLN A 222 10.27 -14.34 -18.92
N ASP A 223 9.48 -14.56 -19.99
CA ASP A 223 9.14 -13.50 -20.94
C ASP A 223 8.45 -12.33 -20.25
N PHE A 224 7.56 -12.61 -19.29
CA PHE A 224 6.86 -11.59 -18.51
C PHE A 224 7.84 -10.80 -17.61
N VAL A 225 8.79 -11.48 -16.97
CA VAL A 225 9.86 -10.85 -16.17
C VAL A 225 10.73 -9.94 -17.05
N ASN A 226 11.22 -10.45 -18.18
CA ASN A 226 12.03 -9.70 -19.13
C ASN A 226 11.27 -8.46 -19.65
N PHE A 227 9.95 -8.59 -19.85
CA PHE A 227 9.09 -7.45 -20.20
C PHE A 227 9.10 -6.38 -19.10
N LEU A 228 8.86 -6.75 -17.84
CA LEU A 228 8.85 -5.82 -16.73
C LEU A 228 10.20 -5.13 -16.55
N GLU A 229 11.30 -5.88 -16.59
CA GLU A 229 12.67 -5.34 -16.50
C GLU A 229 12.99 -4.37 -17.65
N SER A 230 12.40 -4.57 -18.83
CA SER A 230 12.58 -3.64 -19.96
C SER A 230 11.80 -2.32 -19.83
N CYS A 231 10.90 -2.20 -18.84
CA CYS A 231 10.06 -1.03 -18.66
C CYS A 231 10.78 0.05 -17.84
N PRO A 232 10.96 1.29 -18.35
CA PRO A 232 11.71 2.34 -17.63
C PRO A 232 11.12 2.75 -16.29
N SER A 233 9.82 2.51 -16.08
CA SER A 233 9.15 2.81 -14.82
C SER A 233 9.39 1.75 -13.74
N VAL A 234 9.93 0.58 -14.08
CA VAL A 234 10.19 -0.51 -13.15
C VAL A 234 11.63 -0.42 -12.66
N ALA A 235 11.80 -0.33 -11.34
CA ALA A 235 13.12 -0.24 -10.74
C ALA A 235 13.73 -1.62 -10.45
N GLU A 236 12.89 -2.58 -10.08
CA GLU A 236 13.31 -3.94 -9.79
C GLU A 236 12.13 -4.90 -9.98
N VAL A 237 12.41 -6.10 -10.49
CA VAL A 237 11.46 -7.21 -10.54
C VAL A 237 11.94 -8.29 -9.58
N ASN A 238 11.16 -8.60 -8.55
CA ASN A 238 11.48 -9.63 -7.58
C ASN A 238 10.55 -10.84 -7.78
N VAL A 239 11.10 -11.89 -8.40
CA VAL A 239 10.40 -13.16 -8.68
C VAL A 239 10.43 -14.13 -7.49
N ALA A 240 11.20 -13.84 -6.46
CA ALA A 240 11.44 -14.72 -5.32
C ALA A 240 11.24 -13.99 -3.98
N PRO A 241 10.14 -13.26 -3.75
CA PRO A 241 9.91 -12.58 -2.48
C PRO A 241 9.82 -13.62 -1.36
N THR A 242 10.32 -13.25 -0.17
CA THR A 242 10.06 -14.07 1.02
C THR A 242 8.69 -13.69 1.58
N ILE A 243 7.71 -14.59 1.48
CA ILE A 243 6.38 -14.38 2.06
C ILE A 243 6.37 -14.93 3.48
N TYR A 244 5.98 -14.09 4.44
CA TYR A 244 5.84 -14.46 5.84
C TYR A 244 4.38 -14.65 6.20
N ASP A 245 4.10 -15.52 7.17
CA ASP A 245 2.76 -15.69 7.73
C ASP A 245 2.55 -14.86 8.98
N PHE A 246 1.74 -13.82 8.85
CA PHE A 246 1.38 -12.91 9.95
C PHE A 246 0.07 -13.30 10.65
N VAL A 247 -0.68 -14.28 10.15
CA VAL A 247 -1.98 -14.69 10.72
C VAL A 247 -1.93 -14.92 12.24
N PRO A 248 -0.90 -15.55 12.83
CA PRO A 248 -0.83 -15.77 14.27
C PRO A 248 -0.90 -14.49 15.12
N VAL A 249 -0.49 -13.33 14.57
CA VAL A 249 -0.50 -12.05 15.30
C VAL A 249 -1.90 -11.66 15.79
N GLN A 250 -2.94 -12.07 15.05
CA GLN A 250 -4.33 -11.72 15.35
C GLN A 250 -4.78 -12.24 16.73
N GLN A 251 -4.22 -13.36 17.19
CA GLN A 251 -4.59 -13.97 18.48
C GLN A 251 -4.20 -13.09 19.68
N HIS A 252 -3.25 -12.18 19.47
CA HIS A 252 -2.69 -11.31 20.48
C HIS A 252 -3.24 -9.87 20.43
N MET A 253 -4.11 -9.57 19.46
CA MET A 253 -4.69 -8.24 19.32
C MET A 253 -5.84 -8.01 20.28
N VAL A 254 -6.00 -6.76 20.71
CA VAL A 254 -7.27 -6.27 21.27
C VAL A 254 -8.29 -6.17 20.13
N LYS A 255 -9.56 -6.48 20.41
CA LYS A 255 -10.62 -6.36 19.40
C LYS A 255 -10.81 -4.90 19.03
N VAL A 256 -10.45 -4.54 17.80
CA VAL A 256 -10.61 -3.19 17.24
C VAL A 256 -12.02 -3.02 16.66
N PRO A 257 -12.91 -2.23 17.30
CA PRO A 257 -14.24 -1.98 16.75
C PRO A 257 -14.14 -1.14 15.48
N ASN A 258 -15.09 -1.33 14.56
CA ASN A 258 -15.27 -0.46 13.39
C ASN A 258 -14.04 -0.30 12.49
N LEU A 259 -13.12 -1.29 12.47
CA LEU A 259 -11.92 -1.26 11.63
C LEU A 259 -12.25 -0.89 10.18
N PHE A 260 -13.34 -1.46 9.65
CA PHE A 260 -13.76 -1.31 8.26
C PHE A 260 -14.39 0.05 7.91
N SER A 261 -14.79 0.88 8.86
CA SER A 261 -15.43 2.17 8.58
C SER A 261 -14.46 3.35 8.49
N ASN A 262 -13.19 3.16 8.85
CA ASN A 262 -12.22 4.25 8.99
C ASN A 262 -11.38 4.42 7.72
N SER A 263 -11.20 5.64 7.24
CA SER A 263 -10.36 5.92 6.06
C SER A 263 -8.89 6.06 6.42
N GLN A 264 -8.59 6.20 7.71
CA GLN A 264 -7.25 6.42 8.23
C GLN A 264 -7.07 5.67 9.54
N ILE A 265 -5.94 4.98 9.68
CA ILE A 265 -5.51 4.31 10.90
C ILE A 265 -4.06 4.69 11.16
N CYS A 266 -3.76 5.15 12.36
CA CYS A 266 -2.40 5.39 12.82
C CYS A 266 -2.00 4.27 13.77
N VAL A 267 -0.81 3.70 13.57
CA VAL A 267 -0.17 2.77 14.50
C VAL A 267 1.08 3.46 15.02
N SER A 268 1.18 3.65 16.33
CA SER A 268 2.26 4.40 16.97
C SER A 268 2.97 3.58 18.04
N LYS A 269 4.27 3.84 18.18
CA LYS A 269 5.11 3.23 19.21
C LYS A 269 5.06 4.12 20.44
N GLY A 270 4.60 3.58 21.56
CA GLY A 270 4.64 4.25 22.85
C GLY A 270 5.81 3.80 23.72
N ASP A 271 5.78 4.20 24.99
CA ASP A 271 6.84 3.88 25.94
C ASP A 271 6.91 2.39 26.25
N GLY A 272 8.13 1.90 26.54
CA GLY A 272 8.36 0.50 26.88
C GLY A 272 8.12 -0.51 25.74
N GLY A 273 8.04 -0.05 24.48
CA GLY A 273 7.82 -0.92 23.31
C GLY A 273 6.35 -1.30 23.09
N LYS A 274 5.43 -0.68 23.82
CA LYS A 274 3.99 -0.83 23.59
C LYS A 274 3.59 -0.21 22.26
N VAL A 275 2.57 -0.80 21.63
CA VAL A 275 2.04 -0.34 20.35
C VAL A 275 0.61 0.11 20.55
N TYR A 276 0.31 1.31 20.05
CA TYR A 276 -1.00 1.92 20.11
C TYR A 276 -1.56 2.10 18.71
N TRP A 277 -2.88 2.22 18.61
CA TRP A 277 -3.58 2.56 17.40
C TRP A 277 -4.62 3.65 17.63
N SER A 278 -4.85 4.47 16.62
CA SER A 278 -5.96 5.42 16.55
C SER A 278 -6.52 5.41 15.12
N ALA A 279 -7.72 5.95 14.93
CA ALA A 279 -8.35 5.96 13.62
C ALA A 279 -9.22 7.21 13.41
N ALA A 280 -9.35 7.61 12.16
CA ALA A 280 -10.25 8.67 11.72
C ALA A 280 -11.18 8.14 10.62
N SER A 281 -12.44 8.60 10.66
CA SER A 281 -13.47 8.22 9.69
C SER A 281 -13.14 8.72 8.29
N SER A 282 -12.56 9.91 8.17
CA SER A 282 -12.15 10.55 6.92
C SER A 282 -10.66 10.89 6.90
N LEU A 283 -10.14 11.07 5.69
CA LEU A 283 -8.77 11.51 5.46
C LEU A 283 -8.71 13.04 5.62
N HIS A 284 -7.99 13.53 6.63
CA HIS A 284 -7.88 14.96 6.93
C HIS A 284 -6.47 15.50 6.68
N SER A 285 -6.36 16.81 6.43
CA SER A 285 -5.07 17.47 6.21
C SER A 285 -4.16 17.49 7.44
N SER A 286 -4.67 17.18 8.64
CA SER A 286 -3.89 17.02 9.88
C SER A 286 -2.72 16.04 9.72
N ILE A 287 -2.89 15.01 8.87
CA ILE A 287 -1.83 14.04 8.59
C ILE A 287 -0.58 14.67 7.99
N LEU A 288 -0.73 15.75 7.21
CA LEU A 288 0.38 16.46 6.57
C LEU A 288 1.32 17.13 7.58
N PHE A 289 0.81 17.43 8.78
CA PHE A 289 1.54 18.10 9.84
C PHE A 289 2.01 17.12 10.93
N LYS A 290 1.70 15.83 10.80
CA LYS A 290 1.99 14.80 11.82
C LYS A 290 1.33 15.10 13.18
N THR A 291 0.28 15.93 13.20
CA THR A 291 -0.36 16.47 14.41
C THR A 291 -1.60 15.70 14.85
N GLU A 292 -1.85 14.49 14.34
CA GLU A 292 -2.91 13.70 14.97
C GLU A 292 -2.51 13.41 16.41
N SER A 293 -3.24 14.06 17.33
CA SER A 293 -3.00 13.94 18.75
C SER A 293 -3.22 12.48 19.14
N ASP A 294 -2.26 11.90 19.87
CA ASP A 294 -2.39 10.57 20.45
C ASP A 294 -3.46 10.54 21.57
N GLU A 295 -4.28 11.59 21.72
CA GLU A 295 -5.32 11.78 22.73
C GLU A 295 -6.40 10.68 22.72
N ASN A 296 -6.56 9.97 21.59
CA ASN A 296 -7.47 8.82 21.46
C ASN A 296 -6.73 7.54 21.02
N ALA A 297 -5.47 7.35 21.42
CA ALA A 297 -4.69 6.17 21.10
C ALA A 297 -4.99 5.01 22.07
N PHE A 298 -5.34 3.84 21.53
CA PHE A 298 -5.66 2.64 22.31
C PHE A 298 -4.58 1.58 22.15
N PRO A 299 -4.29 0.74 23.16
CA PRO A 299 -3.39 -0.40 23.01
C PRO A 299 -3.83 -1.31 21.87
N LEU A 300 -2.90 -1.69 21.00
CA LEU A 300 -3.18 -2.58 19.87
C LEU A 300 -3.16 -4.06 20.27
N PHE A 301 -2.27 -4.41 21.19
CA PHE A 301 -2.06 -5.78 21.66
C PHE A 301 -2.52 -5.96 23.10
N LYS A 302 -2.86 -7.20 23.46
CA LYS A 302 -3.13 -7.61 24.83
C LYS A 302 -1.89 -7.38 25.71
N GLU A 303 -2.10 -7.12 27.00
CA GLU A 303 -1.02 -6.75 27.92
C GLU A 303 0.05 -7.83 28.11
N ASP A 304 -0.33 -9.09 27.94
CA ASP A 304 0.54 -10.27 28.07
C ASP A 304 1.41 -10.52 26.82
N PHE A 305 1.16 -9.80 25.72
CA PHE A 305 1.89 -9.98 24.48
C PHE A 305 2.98 -8.93 24.30
N ASN A 306 4.21 -9.41 24.09
CA ASN A 306 5.32 -8.56 23.69
C ASN A 306 5.49 -8.59 22.15
N PRO A 307 5.11 -7.54 21.41
CA PRO A 307 5.22 -7.54 19.95
C PRO A 307 6.67 -7.56 19.44
N THR A 308 7.66 -7.24 20.29
CA THR A 308 9.08 -7.27 19.90
C THR A 308 9.63 -8.69 19.73
N THR A 309 9.01 -9.68 20.38
CA THR A 309 9.40 -11.09 20.30
C THR A 309 8.67 -11.85 19.20
N PHE A 310 7.61 -11.27 18.63
CA PHE A 310 6.87 -11.87 17.52
C PHE A 310 7.78 -12.14 16.32
N SER A 311 7.72 -13.35 15.79
CA SER A 311 8.45 -13.71 14.57
C SER A 311 7.55 -14.48 13.63
N ALA A 312 7.24 -13.87 12.48
CA ALA A 312 6.50 -14.54 11.42
C ALA A 312 7.34 -15.66 10.80
N THR A 313 6.69 -16.78 10.47
CA THR A 313 7.30 -17.92 9.78
C THR A 313 7.24 -17.73 8.28
N ILE A 314 8.15 -18.36 7.53
CA ILE A 314 8.11 -18.31 6.06
C ILE A 314 6.96 -19.19 5.56
N ARG A 315 6.11 -18.63 4.70
CA ARG A 315 5.05 -19.36 4.00
C ARG A 315 5.64 -20.02 2.76
N LYS A 316 5.44 -21.33 2.64
CA LYS A 316 5.82 -22.08 1.44
C LYS A 316 4.78 -21.88 0.32
N PRO A 317 5.20 -21.92 -0.95
CA PRO A 317 4.27 -21.86 -2.07
C PRO A 317 3.33 -23.06 -2.11
N GLU A 318 2.07 -22.83 -2.49
CA GLU A 318 1.05 -23.85 -2.73
C GLU A 318 1.05 -24.24 -4.22
N ILE A 319 1.81 -25.28 -4.57
CA ILE A 319 2.11 -25.59 -5.97
C ILE A 319 1.06 -26.55 -6.58
N GLU A 320 0.49 -27.46 -5.79
CA GLU A 320 -0.43 -28.50 -6.28
C GLU A 320 -1.60 -28.00 -7.14
N PRO A 321 -2.30 -26.90 -6.77
CA PRO A 321 -3.43 -26.41 -7.56
C PRO A 321 -3.03 -25.94 -8.95
N ILE A 322 -1.79 -25.44 -9.10
CA ILE A 322 -1.32 -24.83 -10.34
C ILE A 322 -0.61 -25.81 -11.28
N VAL A 323 0.04 -26.86 -10.76
CA VAL A 323 0.70 -27.90 -11.59
C VAL A 323 -0.27 -28.47 -12.62
N LYS A 324 -1.46 -28.90 -12.17
CA LYS A 324 -2.48 -29.48 -13.07
C LYS A 324 -2.88 -28.51 -14.20
N LYS A 325 -2.86 -27.21 -13.92
CA LYS A 325 -3.21 -26.18 -14.90
C LYS A 325 -2.07 -25.96 -15.91
N ILE A 326 -0.83 -25.96 -15.44
CA ILE A 326 0.37 -25.88 -16.27
C ILE A 326 0.48 -27.13 -17.18
N ASP A 327 0.26 -28.33 -16.63
CA ASP A 327 0.23 -29.58 -17.41
C ASP A 327 -0.89 -29.55 -18.45
N GLY A 328 -2.06 -29.06 -18.07
CA GLY A 328 -3.19 -28.85 -18.98
C GLY A 328 -2.84 -27.87 -20.10
N LEU A 329 -2.14 -26.78 -19.79
CA LEU A 329 -1.65 -25.83 -20.80
C LEU A 329 -0.74 -26.54 -21.80
N PHE A 330 0.27 -27.29 -21.34
CA PHE A 330 1.20 -27.98 -22.23
C PHE A 330 0.54 -29.08 -23.06
N LYS A 331 -0.33 -29.89 -22.46
CA LYS A 331 -1.06 -30.95 -23.16
C LYS A 331 -1.91 -30.42 -24.31
N ASN A 332 -2.55 -29.26 -24.12
CA ASN A 332 -3.46 -28.67 -25.11
C ASN A 332 -2.75 -27.72 -26.09
N SER A 333 -1.50 -27.34 -25.84
CA SER A 333 -0.79 -26.36 -26.67
C SER A 333 0.12 -26.98 -27.74
N GLY A 334 0.14 -28.31 -27.87
CA GLY A 334 0.95 -29.02 -28.87
C GLY A 334 2.44 -28.63 -28.79
N ASN A 335 3.03 -28.28 -29.93
CA ASN A 335 4.45 -27.89 -30.04
C ASN A 335 4.69 -26.38 -29.79
N LEU A 336 3.74 -25.66 -29.18
CA LEU A 336 3.88 -24.22 -28.93
C LEU A 336 5.03 -23.91 -27.95
N TYR A 337 5.32 -24.83 -27.03
CA TYR A 337 6.33 -24.65 -25.99
C TYR A 337 7.55 -25.53 -26.22
N SER A 338 8.73 -24.92 -26.14
CA SER A 338 10.00 -25.62 -26.00
C SER A 338 10.18 -26.19 -24.58
N GLU A 339 11.11 -27.13 -24.42
CA GLU A 339 11.46 -27.67 -23.09
C GLU A 339 11.98 -26.59 -22.13
N ALA A 340 12.72 -25.59 -22.64
CA ALA A 340 13.17 -24.46 -21.85
C ALA A 340 11.99 -23.65 -21.27
N GLN A 341 10.96 -23.38 -22.09
CA GLN A 341 9.78 -22.64 -21.64
C GLN A 341 8.96 -23.44 -20.63
N LYS A 342 8.87 -24.77 -20.80
CA LYS A 342 8.24 -25.64 -19.80
C LYS A 342 8.99 -25.58 -18.47
N HIS A 343 10.33 -25.64 -18.52
CA HIS A 343 11.18 -25.53 -17.35
C HIS A 343 11.03 -24.17 -16.64
N ASN A 344 10.83 -23.08 -17.39
CA ASN A 344 10.57 -21.76 -16.82
C ASN A 344 9.30 -21.75 -15.95
N PHE A 345 8.21 -22.40 -16.37
CA PHE A 345 7.00 -22.51 -15.54
C PHE A 345 7.25 -23.28 -14.23
N SER A 346 7.91 -24.44 -14.31
CA SER A 346 8.22 -25.26 -13.12
C SER A 346 9.12 -24.52 -12.13
N THR A 347 10.18 -23.87 -12.64
CA THR A 347 11.11 -23.10 -11.80
C THR A 347 10.40 -21.91 -11.15
N PHE A 348 9.52 -21.22 -11.88
CA PHE A 348 8.84 -20.04 -11.38
C PHE A 348 7.86 -20.34 -10.23
N VAL A 349 7.18 -21.49 -10.22
CA VAL A 349 6.27 -21.87 -9.13
C VAL A 349 7.01 -22.39 -7.88
N GLU A 350 8.22 -22.91 -8.04
CA GLU A 350 9.05 -23.43 -6.95
C GLU A 350 9.96 -22.37 -6.32
N THR A 351 10.18 -21.26 -7.01
CA THR A 351 11.09 -20.19 -6.57
C THR A 351 10.41 -19.30 -5.53
N TYR A 352 11.01 -19.21 -4.35
CA TYR A 352 10.58 -18.30 -3.28
C TYR A 352 11.73 -17.93 -2.36
N GLY A 353 11.60 -16.76 -1.71
CA GLY A 353 12.60 -16.27 -0.78
C GLY A 353 12.63 -17.05 0.52
N LYS A 354 13.83 -17.23 1.09
CA LYS A 354 14.06 -18.03 2.32
C LYS A 354 14.64 -17.21 3.47
N LYS A 355 14.59 -15.87 3.37
CA LYS A 355 15.18 -14.98 4.37
C LYS A 355 14.33 -14.96 5.63
N ALA A 356 14.86 -15.44 6.75
CA ALA A 356 14.11 -15.44 8.01
C ALA A 356 13.69 -14.02 8.42
N PHE A 357 12.48 -13.86 8.96
CA PHE A 357 11.93 -12.56 9.36
C PHE A 357 12.87 -11.77 10.28
N ARG A 358 13.49 -12.45 11.25
CA ARG A 358 14.50 -11.86 12.15
C ARG A 358 15.69 -11.23 11.41
N HIS A 359 16.14 -11.81 10.30
CA HIS A 359 17.25 -11.27 9.51
C HIS A 359 16.80 -10.02 8.75
N SER A 360 15.60 -10.04 8.18
CA SER A 360 15.01 -8.86 7.53
C SER A 360 14.88 -7.69 8.50
N ILE A 361 14.42 -7.93 9.73
CA ILE A 361 14.37 -6.92 10.80
C ILE A 361 15.78 -6.44 11.19
N THR A 362 16.75 -7.36 11.30
CA THR A 362 18.13 -7.01 11.64
C THR A 362 18.74 -6.08 10.59
N ASP A 363 18.55 -6.39 9.31
CA ASP A 363 19.07 -5.58 8.21
C ASP A 363 18.40 -4.21 8.15
N LEU A 364 17.10 -4.13 8.42
CA LEU A 364 16.38 -2.86 8.53
C LEU A 364 16.89 -2.01 9.69
N ASN A 365 17.18 -2.61 10.85
CA ASN A 365 17.72 -1.90 12.02
C ASN A 365 19.19 -1.48 11.85
N ARG A 366 19.93 -2.04 10.89
CA ARG A 366 21.29 -1.61 10.55
C ARG A 366 21.31 -0.39 9.64
N LYS A 367 20.19 -0.03 9.02
CA LYS A 367 20.11 1.14 8.15
C LYS A 367 20.09 2.43 8.95
N GLN A 368 20.67 3.46 8.36
CA GLN A 368 20.65 4.80 8.94
C GLN A 368 19.22 5.35 8.95
N SER A 369 18.91 6.17 9.96
CA SER A 369 17.65 6.93 9.98
C SER A 369 17.64 7.99 8.89
N LYS A 370 16.49 8.22 8.26
CA LYS A 370 16.34 9.22 7.17
C LYS A 370 16.71 10.62 7.64
N LEU A 371 16.29 10.98 8.85
CA LEU A 371 16.76 12.18 9.54
C LEU A 371 17.36 11.80 10.88
N THR A 372 18.53 12.35 11.18
CA THR A 372 19.12 12.30 12.50
C THR A 372 18.29 13.22 13.39
N GLN A 373 17.52 12.66 14.33
CA GLN A 373 16.86 13.50 15.32
C GLN A 373 17.95 14.30 16.07
N PRO A 374 17.80 15.62 16.24
CA PRO A 374 18.63 16.34 17.20
C PRO A 374 18.43 15.68 18.56
N SER A 375 19.53 15.40 19.25
CA SER A 375 19.57 14.65 20.51
C SER A 375 18.77 15.29 21.65
N HIS A 376 18.24 16.51 21.49
CA HIS A 376 17.34 17.16 22.43
C HIS A 376 16.34 18.08 21.71
N PRO A 377 15.01 17.95 21.93
CA PRO A 377 14.01 18.92 21.46
C PRO A 377 14.19 20.32 22.06
N SER A 378 14.92 20.44 23.17
CA SER A 378 15.07 21.68 23.94
C SER A 378 16.07 22.69 23.35
N GLN A 379 16.71 22.40 22.21
CA GLN A 379 17.74 23.28 21.63
C GLN A 379 17.53 23.65 20.17
N VAL A 380 16.34 23.47 19.61
CA VAL A 380 15.99 24.15 18.36
C VAL A 380 15.30 25.45 18.74
N GLN A 381 16.09 26.53 18.92
CA GLN A 381 15.51 27.87 18.94
C GLN A 381 14.79 28.08 17.61
N ASP A 382 13.48 28.30 17.66
CA ASP A 382 12.70 28.62 16.47
C ASP A 382 13.38 29.79 15.74
N PRO A 383 13.77 29.63 14.45
CA PRO A 383 14.43 30.69 13.69
C PRO A 383 13.63 31.98 13.70
N HIS A 384 12.31 31.89 13.71
CA HIS A 384 11.41 33.04 13.78
C HIS A 384 11.47 33.73 15.15
N ILE A 385 11.56 32.97 16.24
CA ILE A 385 11.79 33.53 17.59
C ILE A 385 13.16 34.22 17.65
N THR A 386 14.18 33.63 17.02
CA THR A 386 15.54 34.20 16.97
C THR A 386 15.55 35.53 16.20
N VAL A 387 14.83 35.61 15.08
CA VAL A 387 14.66 36.86 14.31
C VAL A 387 13.88 37.90 15.12
N LEU A 388 12.79 37.51 15.79
CA LEU A 388 12.01 38.43 16.63
C LEU A 388 12.83 38.95 17.81
N GLN A 389 13.61 38.10 18.47
CA GLN A 389 14.54 38.50 19.55
C GLN A 389 15.65 39.42 19.05
N TYR A 390 16.18 39.18 17.85
CA TYR A 390 17.16 40.07 17.22
C TYR A 390 16.56 41.45 16.92
N LEU A 391 15.35 41.49 16.36
CA LEU A 391 14.64 42.73 16.06
C LEU A 391 14.30 43.50 17.36
N GLU A 392 13.82 42.82 18.40
CA GLU A 392 13.55 43.38 19.73
C GLU A 392 14.83 43.94 20.37
N LYS A 393 15.95 43.20 20.31
CA LYS A 393 17.28 43.66 20.77
C LYS A 393 17.76 44.92 20.04
N ASN A 394 17.39 45.07 18.76
CA ASN A 394 17.72 46.24 17.95
C ASN A 394 16.66 47.35 18.01
N LYS A 395 15.70 47.28 18.95
CA LYS A 395 14.62 48.26 19.15
C LYS A 395 13.71 48.44 17.93
N TYR A 396 13.65 47.44 17.06
CA TYR A 396 12.71 47.44 15.95
C TYR A 396 11.32 47.03 16.47
N PRO A 397 10.23 47.72 16.09
CA PRO A 397 8.90 47.41 16.58
C PRO A 397 8.44 46.05 16.05
N THR A 398 8.62 45.02 16.88
CA THR A 398 7.99 43.70 16.71
C THR A 398 6.74 43.62 17.57
N GLY A 399 5.74 42.87 17.13
CA GLY A 399 4.63 42.47 18.00
C GLY A 399 5.13 41.62 19.19
N LYS A 400 4.20 41.13 20.03
CA LYS A 400 4.57 40.29 21.18
C LYS A 400 5.32 39.04 20.70
N VAL A 401 6.55 38.85 21.18
CA VAL A 401 7.30 37.60 20.96
C VAL A 401 6.51 36.47 21.63
N PRO A 402 6.18 35.40 20.89
CA PRO A 402 5.50 34.24 21.47
C PRO A 402 6.31 33.69 22.64
N LYS A 403 5.68 33.58 23.81
CA LYS A 403 6.31 32.97 24.99
C LYS A 403 6.08 31.47 24.93
N THR A 404 7.11 30.70 25.27
CA THR A 404 6.96 29.26 25.47
C THR A 404 5.91 29.03 26.56
N PRO A 405 4.91 28.17 26.35
CA PRO A 405 3.95 27.81 27.39
C PRO A 405 4.70 27.27 28.61
N LEU A 406 4.35 27.77 29.79
CA LEU A 406 4.80 27.18 31.05
C LEU A 406 3.99 25.89 31.25
N VAL A 407 4.67 24.76 31.37
CA VAL A 407 4.07 23.46 31.76
C VAL A 407 4.01 23.39 33.27
#